data_AF-A0A969Q0X0-F1
#
_entry.id   AF-A0A969Q0X0-F1
#
_cell.length_a   1.000
_cell.length_b   1.000
_cell.length_c   1.000
_cell.angle_alpha   90.00
_cell.angle_beta   90.00
_cell.angle_gamma   90.00
#
_symmetry.space_group_name_H-M   'P 1'
#
loop_
_entity.id
_entity.type
_entity.pdbx_description
1 polymer ?
#
loop_
_entity_poly.entity_id
_entity_poly.type
_entity_poly.pdbx_seq_one_letter_code
_entity_poly.pdbx_strand_id
1 'polypeptide(L)'
;MLHPTSLPGPYGMGEIGAAAHRFVDDLARAKQRLWQILPINATGNNASPYSATTTFAANAVMIDVAALMDMGLLDGDDIAPLRDLPQEK
;
A
#
# COMPACT_ATOMS: atom_id res chain seq x y z
N MET A 1 11.70 3.95 10.10
CA MET A 1 10.22 4.04 10.16
C MET A 1 9.75 4.42 8.77
N LEU A 2 8.84 3.64 8.18
CA LEU A 2 8.35 3.85 6.81
C LEU A 2 6.90 3.37 6.76
N HIS A 3 5.96 4.17 6.25
CA HIS A 3 4.58 3.69 6.09
C HIS A 3 4.43 2.90 4.77
N PRO A 4 3.60 1.85 4.68
CA PRO A 4 3.42 1.09 3.43
C PRO A 4 3.03 1.96 2.24
N THR A 5 2.23 3.00 2.46
CA THR A 5 1.87 3.96 1.39
C THR A 5 3.06 4.70 0.79
N SER A 6 4.19 4.77 1.50
CA SER A 6 5.45 5.36 1.04
C SER A 6 6.30 4.41 0.19
N LEU A 7 5.98 3.12 0.11
CA LEU A 7 6.65 2.17 -0.78
C LEU A 7 6.43 2.50 -2.27
N PRO A 8 7.38 2.18 -3.16
CA PRO A 8 7.15 2.31 -4.59
C PRO A 8 6.05 1.34 -5.04
N GLY A 9 5.18 1.79 -5.94
CA GLY A 9 4.09 0.99 -6.51
C GLY A 9 3.59 1.62 -7.81
N PRO A 10 3.06 0.83 -8.76
CA PRO A 10 2.68 1.31 -10.10
C PRO A 10 1.32 2.01 -10.15
N TYR A 11 0.61 2.09 -9.02
CA TYR A 11 -0.77 2.56 -8.93
C TYR A 11 -0.89 3.87 -8.13
N GLY A 12 0.12 4.74 -8.24
CA GLY A 12 0.15 6.06 -7.58
C GLY A 12 0.49 6.04 -6.08
N MET A 13 0.51 4.88 -5.44
CA MET A 13 0.93 4.73 -4.04
C MET A 13 1.50 3.34 -3.74
N GLY A 14 2.05 3.17 -2.54
CA GLY A 14 2.54 1.88 -2.07
C GLY A 14 1.41 1.00 -1.50
N GLU A 15 1.52 -0.30 -1.77
CA GLU A 15 0.57 -1.34 -1.38
C GLU A 15 1.24 -2.40 -0.50
N ILE A 16 0.45 -3.24 0.16
CA ILE A 16 0.93 -4.43 0.88
C ILE A 16 1.05 -5.58 -0.13
N GLY A 17 1.97 -5.42 -1.10
CA GLY A 17 2.25 -6.38 -2.16
C GLY A 17 3.76 -6.64 -2.31
N ALA A 18 4.20 -6.92 -3.55
CA ALA A 18 5.59 -7.29 -3.85
C ALA A 18 6.64 -6.29 -3.30
N ALA A 19 6.38 -4.99 -3.35
CA ALA A 19 7.27 -3.97 -2.81
C ALA A 19 7.41 -4.03 -1.28
N ALA A 20 6.33 -4.37 -0.57
CA ALA A 20 6.35 -4.55 0.88
C ALA A 20 7.12 -5.80 1.28
N HIS A 21 6.93 -6.92 0.56
CA HIS A 21 7.73 -8.13 0.76
C HIS A 21 9.23 -7.86 0.55
N ARG A 22 9.58 -7.20 -0.56
CA ARG A 22 10.97 -6.81 -0.83
C ARG A 22 11.54 -5.90 0.27
N PHE A 23 10.75 -4.96 0.78
CA PHE A 23 11.20 -4.10 1.88
C PHE A 23 11.48 -4.91 3.15
N VAL A 24 10.64 -5.89 3.49
CA VAL A 24 10.90 -6.80 4.63
C VAL A 24 12.19 -7.60 4.43
N ASP A 25 12.45 -8.11 3.23
CA ASP A 25 13.71 -8.79 2.89
C ASP A 25 14.93 -7.86 3.06
N ASP A 26 14.78 -6.59 2.65
CA ASP A 26 15.82 -5.57 2.82
C ASP A 26 16.09 -5.27 4.30
N LEU A 27 15.05 -5.15 5.13
CA LEU A 27 15.19 -5.00 6.58
C LEU A 27 15.92 -6.20 7.19
N ALA A 28 15.53 -7.42 6.81
CA ALA A 28 16.13 -8.65 7.31
C ALA A 28 17.62 -8.74 6.93
N ARG A 29 17.96 -8.41 5.68
CA ARG A 29 19.35 -8.33 5.20
C ARG A 29 20.16 -7.28 5.94
N ALA A 30 19.55 -6.15 6.28
CA ALA A 30 20.14 -5.10 7.11
C ALA A 30 20.19 -5.46 8.62
N LYS A 31 19.75 -6.66 9.00
CA LYS A 31 19.62 -7.14 10.40
C LYS A 31 18.68 -6.29 11.26
N GLN A 32 17.80 -5.52 10.64
CA GLN A 32 16.74 -4.79 11.32
C GLN A 32 15.66 -5.79 11.74
N ARG A 33 15.19 -5.68 12.99
CA ARG A 33 14.20 -6.60 13.58
C ARG A 33 12.83 -5.95 13.79
N LEU A 34 12.72 -4.65 13.55
CA LEU A 34 11.52 -3.88 13.80
C LEU A 34 11.21 -3.00 12.59
N TRP A 35 9.97 -3.08 12.13
CA TRP A 35 9.38 -2.13 11.19
C TRP A 35 8.26 -1.37 11.89
N GLN A 36 8.51 -0.10 12.20
CA GLN A 36 7.50 0.79 12.74
C GLN A 36 6.72 1.48 11.59
N ILE A 37 5.40 1.50 11.71
CA ILE A 37 4.44 2.10 10.78
C ILE A 37 3.47 3.05 11.51
N LEU A 38 2.84 3.96 10.75
CA LEU A 38 1.67 4.74 11.18
C LEU A 38 0.40 3.85 11.20
N PRO A 39 -0.73 4.32 11.78
CA PRO A 39 -1.99 3.57 11.71
C PRO A 39 -2.40 3.28 10.26
N ILE A 40 -2.86 2.05 10.02
CA ILE A 40 -3.26 1.58 8.68
C ILE A 40 -4.74 1.77 8.40
N ASN A 41 -5.47 2.40 9.31
CA ASN A 41 -6.92 2.47 9.27
C ASN A 41 -7.43 3.30 8.07
N ALA A 42 -8.67 3.03 7.64
CA ALA A 42 -9.31 3.79 6.57
C ALA A 42 -9.35 5.29 6.91
N THR A 43 -8.69 6.11 6.07
CA THR A 43 -8.53 7.54 6.32
C THR A 43 -9.78 8.32 5.92
N GLY A 44 -10.11 9.38 6.66
CA GLY A 44 -11.10 10.36 6.22
C GLY A 44 -10.58 11.27 5.10
N ASN A 45 -11.33 12.34 4.80
CA ASN A 45 -11.10 13.23 3.66
C ASN A 45 -9.74 13.97 3.64
N ASN A 46 -8.95 13.92 4.72
CA ASN A 46 -7.65 14.58 4.82
C ASN A 46 -6.46 13.61 4.60
N ALA A 47 -6.73 12.35 4.24
CA ALA A 47 -5.73 11.29 4.06
C ALA A 47 -4.81 11.06 5.28
N SER A 48 -5.15 11.58 6.46
CA SER A 48 -4.34 11.43 7.67
C SER A 48 -4.60 10.05 8.30
N PRO A 49 -3.55 9.25 8.57
CA PRO A 49 -3.71 7.95 9.25
C PRO A 49 -4.22 8.10 10.69
N TYR A 50 -4.14 9.30 11.27
CA TYR A 50 -4.66 9.60 12.61
C TYR A 50 -6.08 10.15 12.61
N SER A 51 -6.66 10.42 11.43
CA SER A 51 -8.02 10.93 11.26
C SER A 51 -8.87 9.85 10.57
N ALA A 52 -8.84 8.64 11.11
CA ALA A 52 -9.51 7.48 10.53
C ALA A 52 -11.04 7.53 10.69
N THR A 53 -11.76 6.98 9.71
CA THR A 53 -13.22 6.81 9.77
C THR A 53 -13.63 5.63 10.66
N THR A 54 -12.68 4.75 11.00
CA THR A 54 -12.88 3.57 11.83
C THR A 54 -11.57 3.19 12.52
N THR A 55 -11.67 2.64 13.74
CA THR A 55 -10.52 2.15 14.50
C THR A 55 -10.14 0.71 14.18
N PHE A 56 -10.98 -0.01 13.42
CA PHE A 56 -10.84 -1.47 13.23
C PHE A 56 -10.37 -1.87 11.83
N ALA A 57 -10.93 -1.25 10.78
CA ALA A 57 -10.62 -1.67 9.41
C ALA A 57 -9.39 -0.95 8.86
N ALA A 58 -8.57 -1.68 8.11
CA ALA A 58 -7.47 -1.13 7.32
C ALA A 58 -8.00 -0.38 6.10
N ASN A 59 -7.19 0.53 5.54
CA ASN A 59 -7.53 1.25 4.33
C ASN A 59 -7.42 0.34 3.10
N ALA A 60 -8.52 0.18 2.37
CA ALA A 60 -8.60 -0.70 1.20
C ALA A 60 -7.64 -0.31 0.07
N VAL A 61 -7.21 0.95 0.02
CA VAL A 61 -6.24 1.44 -0.98
C VAL A 61 -4.84 0.81 -0.85
N MET A 62 -4.58 0.05 0.22
CA MET A 62 -3.30 -0.65 0.41
C MET A 62 -3.35 -2.12 -0.01
N ILE A 63 -4.46 -2.59 -0.59
CA ILE A 63 -4.60 -3.95 -1.12
C ILE A 63 -3.69 -4.11 -2.34
N ASP A 64 -3.04 -5.26 -2.48
CA ASP A 64 -2.24 -5.61 -3.66
C ASP A 64 -3.15 -5.84 -4.88
N VAL A 65 -3.14 -4.90 -5.81
CA VAL A 65 -3.93 -4.98 -7.05
C VAL A 65 -3.47 -6.12 -7.94
N ALA A 66 -2.17 -6.43 -7.98
CA ALA A 66 -1.67 -7.55 -8.78
C ALA A 66 -2.23 -8.88 -8.27
N ALA A 67 -2.31 -9.05 -6.95
CA ALA A 67 -2.93 -10.24 -6.35
C ALA A 67 -4.43 -10.35 -6.71
N LEU A 68 -5.16 -9.23 -6.80
CA LEU A 68 -6.56 -9.23 -7.24
C LEU A 68 -6.70 -9.64 -8.72
N MET A 69 -5.80 -9.20 -9.59
CA MET A 69 -5.76 -9.63 -10.99
C MET A 69 -5.42 -11.12 -11.13
N ASP A 70 -4.45 -11.62 -10.36
CA ASP A 70 -4.08 -13.04 -10.35
C ASP A 70 -5.24 -13.94 -9.91
N MET A 71 -6.11 -13.43 -9.03
CA MET A 71 -7.35 -14.11 -8.62
C MET A 71 -8.49 -13.98 -9.64
N GLY A 72 -8.31 -13.22 -10.72
CA GLY A 72 -9.36 -12.92 -11.70
C GLY A 72 -10.50 -12.06 -11.15
N LEU A 73 -10.25 -11.29 -10.10
CA LEU A 73 -11.22 -10.38 -9.48
C LEU A 73 -11.20 -8.97 -10.10
N LEU A 74 -10.09 -8.62 -10.75
CA LEU A 74 -9.91 -7.39 -11.53
C LEU A 74 -9.31 -7.75 -12.89
N ASP A 75 -9.64 -6.95 -13.90
CA ASP A 75 -9.01 -7.03 -15.21
C ASP A 75 -8.18 -5.78 -15.55
N GLY A 76 -7.64 -5.73 -16.77
CA GLY A 76 -6.81 -4.63 -17.24
C GLY A 76 -7.57 -3.31 -17.39
N ASP A 77 -8.87 -3.36 -17.69
CA ASP A 77 -9.70 -2.18 -17.87
C ASP A 77 -10.04 -1.56 -16.51
N ASP A 78 -10.28 -2.39 -15.48
CA ASP A 78 -10.50 -1.93 -14.10
C ASP A 78 -9.32 -1.11 -13.56
N ILE A 79 -8.10 -1.52 -13.88
CA ILE A 79 -6.87 -0.91 -13.33
C ILE A 79 -6.27 0.19 -14.23
N ALA A 80 -6.79 0.38 -15.45
CA ALA A 80 -6.28 1.39 -16.37
C ALA A 80 -6.23 2.80 -15.74
N PRO A 81 -7.28 3.27 -15.02
CA PRO A 81 -7.24 4.59 -14.38
C PRO A 81 -6.17 4.72 -13.29
N LEU A 82 -5.83 3.61 -12.62
CA LEU A 82 -4.82 3.62 -11.55
C LEU A 82 -3.40 3.76 -12.10
N ARG A 83 -3.14 3.23 -13.31
CA ARG A 83 -1.84 3.34 -13.98
C ARG A 83 -1.57 4.76 -14.50
N ASP A 84 -2.62 5.52 -14.75
CA ASP A 84 -2.55 6.91 -15.22
C ASP A 84 -2.30 7.92 -14.08
N LEU A 85 -2.35 7.48 -12.82
CA LEU A 85 -2.03 8.33 -11.69
C LEU A 85 -0.56 8.80 -11.76
N PRO A 86 -0.24 10.00 -11.22
CA PRO A 86 1.13 10.44 -11.10
C PRO A 86 1.99 9.43 -10.34
N GLN A 87 3.12 9.04 -10.93
CA GLN A 87 4.02 8.02 -10.37
C GLN A 87 5.16 8.63 -9.55
N GLU A 88 5.23 9.96 -9.49
CA GLU A 88 6.21 10.70 -8.69
C GLU A 88 5.71 10.88 -7.26
N LYS A 89 6.65 10.80 -6.30
CA LYS A 89 6.43 11.08 -4.87
C LYS A 89 7.18 12.31 -4.44
#